data_AF-A0AAV2S055-F1
#
_entry.id   AF-A0AAV2S055-F1
#
_cell.length_a   1.000
_cell.length_b   1.000
_cell.length_c   1.000
_cell.angle_alpha   90.00
_cell.angle_beta   90.00
_cell.angle_gamma   90.00
#
_symmetry.space_group_name_H-M   'P 1'
#
loop_
_entity.id
_entity.type
_entity.pdbx_description
1 polymer ?
#
loop_
_entity_poly.entity_id
_entity_poly.type
_entity_poly.pdbx_seq_one_letter_code
_entity_poly.pdbx_strand_id
1 'polypeptide(L)'
;MIIVPVGRPANVLTATEGKTNYSVLFAGNAAGEFIPPLVVYKSTGQSIPCGWILNGPKDTIYNKTTNGWMDQQVFCKWIPWFDRILEEIEKPVVVIMDGCSAHISLAIVEEARARNIILVKLPPNSTHILQVLDVTVFGPSKSVWTDVIRQWSRQSRFKNVTKSVFPALLSKLFDSMV
;
A
#
# COMPACT_ATOMS: atom_id res chain seq x y z
N MET A 1 4.88 -6.73 -0.08
CA MET A 1 5.72 -7.61 -0.93
C MET A 1 4.84 -8.58 -1.73
N ILE A 2 4.90 -8.61 -3.07
CA ILE A 2 4.18 -9.62 -3.87
C ILE A 2 5.06 -10.89 -3.96
N ILE A 3 4.78 -11.88 -3.11
CA ILE A 3 5.24 -13.26 -3.27
C ILE A 3 4.05 -14.12 -3.74
N VAL A 4 4.28 -14.91 -4.79
CA VAL A 4 3.37 -15.93 -5.33
C VAL A 4 3.91 -17.30 -4.92
N PRO A 5 3.10 -18.22 -4.38
CA PRO A 5 3.55 -19.58 -4.08
C PRO A 5 3.91 -20.34 -5.37
N VAL A 6 5.02 -21.06 -5.35
CA VAL A 6 5.46 -21.93 -6.45
C VAL A 6 4.39 -23.00 -6.70
N GLY A 7 3.87 -23.06 -7.94
CA GLY A 7 3.00 -24.15 -8.41
C GLY A 7 1.53 -23.80 -8.71
N ARG A 8 1.06 -22.56 -8.50
CA ARG A 8 -0.24 -22.10 -9.04
C ARG A 8 -0.02 -21.23 -10.27
N PRO A 9 -0.88 -21.28 -11.30
CA PRO A 9 -0.78 -20.36 -12.42
C PRO A 9 -0.90 -18.93 -11.89
N ALA A 10 0.19 -18.16 -11.99
CA ALA A 10 0.27 -16.74 -11.64
C ALA A 10 -0.53 -15.84 -12.61
N ASN A 11 -1.18 -16.46 -13.59
CA ASN A 11 -1.76 -15.79 -14.74
C ASN A 11 -3.28 -15.81 -14.57
N VAL A 12 -3.84 -14.71 -14.08
CA VAL A 12 -5.14 -14.29 -14.58
C VAL A 12 -4.88 -13.86 -16.01
N LEU A 13 -5.57 -14.46 -16.99
CA LEU A 13 -5.56 -13.97 -18.37
C LEU A 13 -6.21 -12.59 -18.39
N THR A 14 -5.43 -11.55 -18.09
CA THR A 14 -5.72 -10.16 -18.45
C THR A 14 -4.98 -9.89 -19.74
N ALA A 15 -5.66 -9.31 -20.73
CA ALA A 15 -5.02 -8.95 -21.98
C ALA A 15 -3.88 -7.96 -21.71
N THR A 16 -2.74 -8.23 -22.35
CA THR A 16 -1.63 -7.34 -22.73
C THR A 16 -0.30 -7.40 -21.96
N GLU A 17 0.72 -7.05 -22.74
CA GLU A 17 2.17 -7.29 -22.65
C GLU A 17 2.92 -6.32 -21.71
N GLY A 18 2.23 -5.67 -20.76
CA GLY A 18 2.84 -4.63 -19.91
C GLY A 18 2.71 -4.90 -18.40
N LYS A 19 3.83 -5.13 -17.71
CA LYS A 19 3.90 -5.23 -16.24
C LYS A 19 3.76 -3.84 -15.59
N THR A 20 2.56 -3.26 -15.61
CA THR A 20 2.29 -2.04 -14.84
C THR A 20 2.09 -2.41 -13.38
N ASN A 21 2.91 -1.85 -12.49
CA ASN A 21 2.84 -2.08 -11.05
C ASN A 21 2.47 -0.78 -10.33
N TYR A 22 1.63 -0.90 -9.30
CA TYR A 22 1.26 0.19 -8.39
C TYR A 22 1.65 -0.22 -6.98
N SER A 23 2.42 0.63 -6.29
CA SER A 23 2.84 0.36 -4.93
C SER A 23 1.81 0.92 -3.96
N VAL A 24 1.40 0.12 -2.98
CA VAL A 24 0.46 0.51 -1.94
C VAL A 24 1.04 0.12 -0.59
N LEU A 25 1.08 1.07 0.34
CA LEU A 25 1.37 0.82 1.75
C LEU A 25 0.05 0.73 2.49
N PHE A 26 -0.17 -0.42 3.12
CA PHE A 26 -1.26 -0.64 4.06
C PHE A 26 -0.70 -0.57 5.48
N ALA A 27 -1.52 -0.06 6.39
CA ALA A 27 -1.26 -0.11 7.81
C ALA A 27 -2.58 -0.42 8.52
N GLY A 28 -2.50 -1.25 9.56
CA GLY A 28 -3.64 -1.65 10.37
C GLY A 28 -3.18 -2.05 11.77
N ASN A 29 -4.13 -2.17 12.68
CA ASN A 29 -3.87 -2.46 14.08
C ASN A 29 -4.26 -3.91 14.46
N ALA A 30 -4.01 -4.29 15.72
CA ALA A 30 -4.31 -5.62 16.23
C ALA A 30 -5.83 -5.90 16.36
N ALA A 31 -6.67 -4.87 16.35
CA ALA A 31 -8.13 -5.01 16.30
C ALA A 31 -8.65 -5.35 14.89
N GLY A 32 -7.77 -5.34 13.88
CA GLY A 32 -8.14 -5.59 12.48
C GLY A 32 -8.61 -4.34 11.74
N GLU A 33 -8.48 -3.16 12.34
CA GLU A 33 -8.85 -1.91 11.70
C GLU A 33 -7.70 -1.43 10.80
N PHE A 34 -8.04 -0.95 9.61
CA PHE A 34 -7.09 -0.41 8.65
C PHE A 34 -7.25 1.10 8.52
N ILE A 35 -6.11 1.79 8.46
CA ILE A 35 -6.10 3.19 8.09
C ILE A 35 -6.04 3.33 6.56
N PRO A 36 -6.40 4.51 6.01
CA PRO A 36 -6.30 4.73 4.57
C PRO A 36 -4.91 4.40 4.02
N PRO A 37 -4.81 3.83 2.81
CA PRO A 37 -3.52 3.46 2.26
C PRO A 37 -2.71 4.68 1.79
N LEU A 38 -1.43 4.45 1.52
CA LEU A 38 -0.60 5.33 0.71
C LEU A 38 -0.31 4.66 -0.64
N VAL A 39 -0.65 5.32 -1.74
CA VAL A 39 -0.39 4.85 -3.10
C VAL A 39 0.81 5.59 -3.70
N VAL A 40 1.73 4.86 -4.34
CA VAL A 40 2.89 5.43 -5.04
C VAL A 40 2.87 5.01 -6.50
N TYR A 41 2.75 6.00 -7.39
CA TYR A 41 2.77 5.81 -8.84
C TYR A 41 4.16 5.99 -9.45
N LYS A 42 4.48 5.20 -10.47
CA LYS A 42 5.64 5.46 -11.35
C LYS A 42 5.37 6.68 -12.25
N SER A 43 6.05 7.80 -12.05
CA SER A 43 5.89 9.01 -12.88
C SER A 43 7.09 9.96 -12.77
N THR A 44 7.46 10.60 -13.88
CA THR A 44 8.44 11.70 -13.93
C THR A 44 7.79 13.09 -13.98
N GLY A 45 6.46 13.17 -14.08
CA GLY A 45 5.73 14.45 -14.09
C GLY A 45 5.90 15.21 -12.77
N GLN A 46 5.59 16.51 -12.75
CA GLN A 46 5.78 17.35 -11.56
C GLN A 46 4.72 17.11 -10.47
N SER A 47 3.46 16.90 -10.86
CA SER A 47 2.32 16.65 -9.96
C SER A 47 1.60 15.34 -10.26
N ILE A 48 0.66 14.95 -9.40
CA ILE A 48 -0.25 13.83 -9.63
C ILE A 48 -1.54 14.39 -10.25
N PRO A 49 -1.92 13.96 -11.47
CA PRO A 49 -3.18 14.38 -12.09
C PRO A 49 -4.39 13.98 -11.23
N CYS A 50 -5.41 14.83 -11.16
CA CYS A 50 -6.64 14.57 -10.39
C CYS A 50 -7.33 13.25 -10.81
N GLY A 51 -7.25 12.89 -12.09
CA GLY A 51 -7.79 11.62 -12.57
C GLY A 51 -7.14 10.39 -11.92
N TRP A 52 -5.93 10.49 -11.37
CA TRP A 52 -5.21 9.38 -10.74
C TRP A 52 -5.55 9.17 -9.26
N ILE A 53 -6.44 10.01 -8.70
CA ILE A 53 -6.91 9.90 -7.32
C ILE A 53 -8.43 9.74 -7.23
N LEU A 54 -9.13 9.95 -8.36
CA LEU A 54 -10.58 10.00 -8.44
C LEU A 54 -11.20 8.64 -8.05
N ASN A 55 -12.20 8.68 -7.18
CA ASN A 55 -12.94 7.52 -6.67
C ASN A 55 -12.07 6.48 -5.93
N GLY A 56 -10.88 6.88 -5.44
CA GLY A 56 -10.10 6.01 -4.57
C GLY A 56 -10.61 5.92 -3.14
N PRO A 57 -10.02 5.05 -2.30
CA PRO A 57 -10.43 4.94 -0.91
C PRO A 57 -10.33 6.30 -0.21
N LYS A 58 -11.29 6.59 0.66
CA LYS A 58 -11.38 7.87 1.37
C LYS A 58 -10.08 8.14 2.14
N ASP A 59 -9.64 9.40 2.16
CA ASP A 59 -8.48 9.90 2.90
C ASP A 59 -7.11 9.27 2.51
N THR A 60 -7.07 8.47 1.42
CA THR A 60 -5.83 7.91 0.84
C THR A 60 -4.86 9.00 0.41
N ILE A 61 -3.58 8.85 0.76
CA ILE A 61 -2.53 9.68 0.17
C ILE A 61 -2.06 9.10 -1.16
N TYR A 62 -1.86 9.96 -2.14
CA TYR A 62 -1.22 9.60 -3.40
C TYR A 62 0.11 10.32 -3.52
N ASN A 63 1.15 9.55 -3.89
CA ASN A 63 2.48 10.03 -4.14
C ASN A 63 3.03 9.44 -5.46
N LYS A 64 4.21 9.89 -5.88
CA LYS A 64 4.87 9.38 -7.08
C LYS A 64 6.38 9.35 -6.91
N THR A 65 7.01 8.38 -7.56
CA THR A 65 8.46 8.28 -7.72
C THR A 65 8.78 7.91 -9.16
N THR A 66 10.02 8.14 -9.60
CA THR A 66 10.43 7.86 -10.98
C THR A 66 10.38 6.36 -11.32
N ASN A 67 10.55 5.50 -10.32
CA ASN A 67 10.53 4.05 -10.45
C ASN A 67 9.20 3.40 -9.98
N GLY A 68 8.33 4.15 -9.29
CA GLY A 68 7.05 3.67 -8.75
C GLY A 68 7.16 2.89 -7.45
N TRP A 69 8.36 2.73 -6.91
CA TRP A 69 8.60 2.14 -5.60
C TRP A 69 8.57 3.23 -4.53
N MET A 70 8.21 2.83 -3.31
CA MET A 70 8.35 3.72 -2.16
C MET A 70 9.83 3.93 -1.84
N ASP A 71 10.17 5.16 -1.47
CA ASP A 71 11.49 5.53 -0.98
C ASP A 71 11.38 6.21 0.40
N GLN A 72 12.53 6.51 0.99
CA GLN A 72 12.63 7.16 2.30
C GLN A 72 11.96 8.54 2.33
N GLN A 73 11.97 9.29 1.23
CA GLN A 73 11.34 10.62 1.20
C GLN A 73 9.83 10.51 1.24
N VAL A 74 9.26 9.57 0.48
CA VAL A 74 7.83 9.27 0.49
C VAL A 74 7.40 8.79 1.88
N PHE A 75 8.16 7.87 2.49
CA PHE A 75 7.85 7.35 3.83
C PHE A 75 7.98 8.42 4.92
N CYS A 76 9.02 9.26 4.86
CA CYS A 76 9.20 10.37 5.79
C CYS A 76 8.02 11.35 5.75
N LYS A 77 7.48 11.64 4.56
CA LYS A 77 6.27 12.47 4.39
C LYS A 77 4.98 11.79 4.85
N TRP A 78 4.98 10.46 4.93
CA TRP A 78 3.84 9.71 5.41
C TRP A 78 3.68 9.80 6.94
N ILE A 79 4.77 9.89 7.71
CA ILE A 79 4.74 9.94 9.18
C ILE A 79 3.86 11.08 9.74
N PRO A 80 3.97 12.36 9.29
CA PRO A 80 3.10 13.43 9.80
C PRO A 80 1.62 13.23 9.43
N TRP A 81 1.32 12.63 8.28
CA TRP A 81 -0.06 12.31 7.91
C TRP A 81 -0.59 11.15 8.77
N PHE A 82 0.24 10.13 9.00
CA PHE A 82 -0.10 8.99 9.84
C PHE A 82 -0.44 9.44 11.26
N ASP A 83 0.37 10.36 11.81
CA ASP A 83 0.11 10.97 13.11
C ASP A 83 -1.25 11.68 13.17
N ARG A 84 -1.62 12.44 12.13
CA ARG A 84 -2.92 13.10 12.02
C ARG A 84 -4.09 12.12 11.97
N ILE A 85 -3.94 11.00 11.27
CA ILE A 85 -5.00 9.97 11.24
C ILE A 85 -5.21 9.35 12.62
N LEU A 86 -4.18 9.37 13.47
CA LEU A 86 -4.20 8.81 14.82
C LEU A 86 -4.33 9.88 15.90
N GLU A 87 -4.92 11.04 15.59
CA GLU A 87 -5.07 12.17 16.53
C GLU A 87 -5.80 11.77 17.81
N GLU A 88 -6.79 10.88 17.70
CA GLU A 88 -7.60 10.37 18.83
C GLU A 88 -6.95 9.18 19.57
N ILE A 89 -5.79 8.68 19.10
CA ILE A 89 -5.12 7.53 19.71
C ILE A 89 -4.11 8.01 20.75
N GLU A 90 -4.22 7.48 21.97
CA GLU A 90 -3.28 7.75 23.05
C GLU A 90 -1.85 7.37 22.66
N LYS A 91 -0.91 8.29 22.92
CA LYS A 91 0.51 8.11 22.63
C LYS A 91 1.22 7.42 23.80
N PRO A 92 2.30 6.64 23.56
CA PRO A 92 2.96 6.45 22.28
C PRO A 92 2.27 5.45 21.35
N VAL A 93 2.35 5.70 20.04
CA VAL A 93 1.93 4.72 19.01
C VAL A 93 3.14 3.89 18.60
N VAL A 94 3.01 2.56 18.63
CA VAL A 94 4.05 1.64 18.17
C VAL A 94 3.76 1.20 16.75
N VAL A 95 4.70 1.44 15.83
CA VAL A 95 4.61 1.01 14.43
C VAL A 95 5.62 -0.11 14.21
N ILE A 96 5.11 -1.31 13.93
CA ILE A 96 5.93 -2.47 13.58
C ILE A 96 6.07 -2.51 12.07
N MET A 97 7.31 -2.50 11.58
CA MET A 97 7.62 -2.42 10.16
C MET A 97 8.53 -3.57 9.72
N ASP A 98 8.41 -3.93 8.45
CA ASP A 98 9.31 -4.87 7.81
C ASP A 98 10.72 -4.27 7.62
N GLY A 99 11.64 -5.12 7.16
CA GLY A 99 13.03 -4.73 6.98
C GLY A 99 13.33 -3.80 5.80
N CYS A 100 12.31 -3.23 5.14
CA CYS A 100 12.48 -2.44 3.91
C CYS A 100 13.37 -1.21 4.15
N SER A 101 14.33 -0.97 3.25
CA SER A 101 15.27 0.15 3.34
C SER A 101 14.58 1.52 3.21
N ALA A 102 13.38 1.58 2.62
CA ALA A 102 12.57 2.78 2.53
C ALA A 102 12.07 3.27 3.89
N HIS A 103 11.95 2.39 4.89
CA HIS A 103 11.36 2.73 6.20
C HIS A 103 12.37 3.31 7.20
N ILE A 104 13.66 3.38 6.85
CA ILE A 104 14.71 3.69 7.82
C ILE A 104 15.65 4.75 7.25
N SER A 105 15.59 5.93 7.84
CA SER A 105 16.57 7.01 7.72
C SER A 105 16.58 7.80 9.03
N LEU A 106 17.62 8.60 9.25
CA LEU A 106 17.67 9.48 10.43
C LEU A 106 16.45 10.42 10.48
N ALA A 107 16.10 11.03 9.35
CA ALA A 107 14.94 11.91 9.24
C ALA A 107 13.62 11.21 9.60
N ILE A 108 13.43 9.95 9.18
CA ILE A 108 12.23 9.18 9.54
C ILE A 108 12.16 8.95 11.06
N VAL A 109 13.30 8.61 11.68
CA VAL A 109 13.38 8.38 13.13
C VAL A 109 13.13 9.66 13.90
N GLU A 110 13.66 10.79 13.44
CA GLU A 110 13.45 12.11 14.05
C GLU A 110 12.00 12.57 13.93
N GLU A 111 11.38 12.43 12.75
CA GLU A 111 9.97 12.73 12.52
C GLU A 111 9.04 11.88 13.40
N ALA A 112 9.32 10.57 13.53
CA ALA A 112 8.54 9.68 14.38
C ALA A 112 8.72 10.03 15.87
N ARG A 113 9.96 10.27 16.31
CA ARG A 113 10.25 10.65 17.70
C ARG A 113 9.55 11.96 18.09
N ALA A 114 9.55 12.96 17.21
CA ALA A 114 8.87 14.24 17.45
C ALA A 114 7.35 14.09 17.65
N ARG A 115 6.76 12.97 17.21
CA ARG A 115 5.32 12.67 17.26
C ARG A 115 4.96 11.57 18.28
N ASN A 116 5.92 11.19 19.13
CA ASN A 116 5.79 10.09 20.08
C ASN A 116 5.36 8.77 19.40
N ILE A 117 5.91 8.52 18.20
CA ILE A 117 5.76 7.28 17.44
C ILE A 117 7.03 6.45 17.61
N ILE A 118 6.87 5.22 18.10
CA ILE A 118 7.96 4.26 18.29
C ILE A 118 8.01 3.35 17.08
N LEU A 119 9.12 3.43 16.32
CA LEU A 119 9.36 2.57 15.16
C LEU A 119 10.07 1.29 15.60
N VAL A 120 9.45 0.14 15.35
CA VAL A 120 10.01 -1.19 15.62
C VAL A 120 10.25 -1.91 14.31
N LYS A 121 11.52 -2.16 13.98
CA LYS A 121 11.90 -2.95 12.81
C LYS A 121 11.94 -4.43 13.17
N LEU A 122 11.28 -5.27 12.40
CA LEU A 122 11.38 -6.72 12.56
C LEU A 122 12.80 -7.24 12.20
N PRO A 123 13.30 -8.29 12.90
CA PRO A 123 14.56 -8.93 12.54
C PRO A 123 14.57 -9.42 11.09
N PRO A 124 15.73 -9.44 10.41
CA PRO A 124 15.82 -9.99 9.06
C PRO A 124 15.35 -11.45 9.02
N ASN A 125 14.75 -11.85 7.89
CA ASN A 125 14.22 -13.20 7.65
C ASN A 125 13.07 -13.66 8.58
N SER A 126 12.46 -12.76 9.37
CA SER A 126 11.37 -13.11 10.28
C SER A 126 9.96 -12.82 9.74
N THR A 127 9.83 -12.30 8.53
CA THR A 127 8.56 -11.89 7.90
C THR A 127 7.48 -12.98 7.97
N HIS A 128 7.84 -14.22 7.69
CA HIS A 128 6.92 -15.37 7.69
C HIS A 128 6.37 -15.76 9.09
N ILE A 129 6.90 -15.18 10.16
CA ILE A 129 6.50 -15.45 11.55
C ILE A 129 5.93 -14.19 12.19
N LEU A 130 6.60 -13.04 12.02
CA LEU A 130 6.33 -11.82 12.79
C LEU A 130 5.55 -10.76 12.02
N GLN A 131 5.48 -10.84 10.68
CA GLN A 131 4.76 -9.84 9.89
C GLN A 131 3.31 -10.27 9.70
N VAL A 132 2.49 -9.94 10.69
CA VAL A 132 1.07 -10.30 10.75
C VAL A 132 0.35 -9.96 9.43
N LEU A 133 0.59 -8.78 8.86
CA LEU A 133 -0.01 -8.37 7.58
C LEU A 133 0.32 -9.34 6.42
N ASP A 134 1.55 -9.85 6.36
CA ASP A 134 1.96 -10.76 5.28
C ASP A 134 1.34 -12.15 5.45
N VAL A 135 1.15 -12.60 6.70
CA VAL A 135 0.62 -13.92 7.03
C VAL A 135 -0.90 -13.97 6.94
N THR A 136 -1.60 -12.96 7.47
CA THR A 136 -3.06 -13.02 7.68
C THR A 136 -3.85 -12.14 6.72
N VAL A 137 -3.32 -10.99 6.30
CA VAL A 137 -4.09 -9.98 5.55
C VAL A 137 -3.86 -10.13 4.05
N PHE A 138 -2.60 -10.15 3.60
CA PHE A 138 -2.31 -10.10 2.17
C PHE A 138 -2.68 -11.38 1.41
N GLY A 139 -2.87 -12.52 2.09
CA GLY A 139 -3.42 -13.72 1.47
C GLY A 139 -4.86 -13.49 0.97
N PRO A 140 -5.82 -13.24 1.87
CA PRO A 140 -7.20 -12.87 1.52
C PRO A 140 -7.29 -11.67 0.57
N SER A 141 -6.55 -10.58 0.83
CA SER A 141 -6.58 -9.39 -0.02
C SER A 141 -6.19 -9.67 -1.47
N LYS A 142 -5.22 -10.57 -1.71
CA LYS A 142 -4.84 -10.98 -3.08
C LYS A 142 -5.98 -11.72 -3.78
N SER A 143 -6.74 -12.53 -3.06
CA SER A 143 -7.90 -13.22 -3.62
C SER A 143 -8.97 -12.20 -4.05
N VAL A 144 -9.33 -11.29 -3.15
CA VAL A 144 -10.34 -10.26 -3.46
C VAL A 144 -9.86 -9.35 -4.59
N TRP A 145 -8.60 -8.91 -4.57
CA TRP A 145 -8.02 -8.11 -5.65
C TRP A 145 -8.09 -8.83 -7.00
N THR A 146 -7.80 -10.12 -7.00
CA THR A 146 -7.91 -10.96 -8.20
C THR A 146 -9.33 -10.94 -8.77
N ASP A 147 -10.34 -11.04 -7.92
CA ASP A 147 -11.74 -11.03 -8.35
C ASP A 147 -12.20 -9.64 -8.81
N VAL A 148 -11.76 -8.57 -8.13
CA VAL A 148 -11.98 -7.18 -8.57
C VAL A 148 -11.41 -6.95 -9.97
N ILE A 149 -10.16 -7.38 -10.20
CA ILE A 149 -9.51 -7.24 -11.52
C ILE A 149 -10.21 -8.10 -12.57
N ARG A 150 -10.60 -9.33 -12.26
CA ARG A 150 -11.34 -10.21 -13.19
C ARG A 150 -12.68 -9.61 -13.60
N GLN A 151 -13.46 -9.10 -12.64
CA GLN A 151 -14.74 -8.47 -12.92
C GLN A 151 -14.55 -7.22 -13.78
N TRP A 152 -13.60 -6.36 -13.42
CA TRP A 152 -13.30 -5.17 -14.19
C TRP A 152 -12.83 -5.50 -15.61
N SER A 153 -11.98 -6.52 -15.78
CA SER A 153 -11.50 -6.95 -17.10
C SER A 153 -12.65 -7.40 -18.01
N ARG A 154 -13.62 -8.15 -17.48
CA ARG A 154 -14.83 -8.54 -18.22
C ARG A 154 -15.66 -7.31 -18.64
N GLN A 155 -15.88 -6.37 -17.72
CA GLN A 155 -16.67 -5.17 -17.96
C GLN A 155 -16.00 -4.19 -18.93
N SER A 156 -14.68 -4.06 -18.85
CA SER A 156 -13.90 -3.13 -19.66
C SER A 156 -13.55 -3.65 -21.05
N ARG A 157 -13.95 -4.89 -21.38
CA ARG A 157 -13.53 -5.64 -22.58
C ARG A 157 -12.02 -5.83 -22.64
N PHE A 158 -11.46 -6.30 -21.52
CA PHE A 158 -10.04 -6.63 -21.34
C PHE A 158 -9.09 -5.45 -21.57
N LYS A 159 -9.50 -4.24 -21.17
CA LYS A 159 -8.58 -3.10 -21.14
C LYS A 159 -7.52 -3.27 -20.04
N ASN A 160 -6.52 -2.40 -20.04
CA ASN A 160 -5.53 -2.30 -18.96
C ASN A 160 -5.98 -1.40 -17.81
N VAL A 161 -5.65 -1.81 -16.58
CA VAL A 161 -5.84 -0.95 -15.41
C VAL A 161 -4.85 0.20 -15.54
N THR A 162 -5.35 1.38 -15.87
CA THR A 162 -4.55 2.61 -15.93
C THR A 162 -4.53 3.28 -14.56
N LYS A 163 -3.66 4.29 -14.39
CA LYS A 163 -3.59 5.10 -13.17
C LYS A 163 -4.89 5.83 -12.85
N SER A 164 -5.74 6.09 -13.86
CA SER A 164 -7.04 6.72 -13.66
C SER A 164 -8.15 5.75 -13.26
N VAL A 165 -7.93 4.45 -13.45
CA VAL A 165 -8.87 3.39 -13.09
C VAL A 165 -8.49 2.75 -11.77
N PHE A 166 -7.19 2.64 -11.49
CA PHE A 166 -6.64 1.98 -10.32
C PHE A 166 -7.27 2.44 -8.99
N PRO A 167 -7.44 3.74 -8.68
CA PRO A 167 -8.04 4.16 -7.42
C PRO A 167 -9.42 3.58 -7.18
N ALA A 168 -10.29 3.62 -8.19
CA ALA A 168 -11.64 3.07 -8.10
C ALA A 168 -11.67 1.57 -7.82
N LEU A 169 -10.71 0.82 -8.38
CA LEU A 169 -10.57 -0.60 -8.09
C LEU A 169 -9.98 -0.84 -6.70
N LEU A 170 -9.03 0.00 -6.28
CA LEU A 170 -8.45 -0.05 -4.94
C LEU A 170 -9.50 0.22 -3.86
N SER A 171 -10.46 1.14 -4.11
CA SER A 171 -11.59 1.37 -3.19
C SER A 171 -12.37 0.09 -2.95
N LYS A 172 -12.76 -0.64 -4.01
CA LYS A 172 -13.49 -1.91 -3.88
C LYS A 172 -12.74 -2.96 -3.07
N LEU A 173 -11.41 -2.98 -3.19
CA LEU A 173 -10.58 -3.86 -2.37
C LEU A 173 -10.58 -3.39 -0.91
N PHE A 174 -10.36 -2.11 -0.66
CA PHE A 174 -10.30 -1.56 0.69
C PHE A 174 -11.62 -1.75 1.44
N ASP A 175 -12.76 -1.52 0.77
CA ASP A 175 -14.11 -1.73 1.31
C ASP A 175 -14.40 -3.19 1.69
N SER A 176 -13.59 -4.14 1.22
CA SER A 176 -13.69 -5.56 1.59
C SER A 176 -12.78 -5.98 2.74
N MET A 177 -11.82 -5.12 3.13
CA MET A 177 -10.88 -5.38 4.23
C MET A 177 -11.37 -4.78 5.55
N VAL A 178 -12.29 -3.82 5.50
CA VAL A 178 -12.88 -3.11 6.65
C VAL A 178 -14.25 -3.70 6.98
#